data_AF-A0A835IME5-F1
#
_entry.id   AF-A0A835IME5-F1
#
_cell.length_a   1.000
_cell.length_b   1.000
_cell.length_c   1.000
_cell.angle_alpha   90.00
_cell.angle_beta   90.00
_cell.angle_gamma   90.00
#
_symmetry.space_group_name_H-M   'P 1'
#
loop_
_entity.id
_entity.type
_entity.pdbx_description
1 polymer ?
#
loop_
_entity_poly.entity_id
_entity_poly.type
_entity_poly.pdbx_seq_one_letter_code
_entity_poly.pdbx_strand_id
1 'polypeptide(L)'
;VEHQSHRNLLAISAVLFKNFTVILFHYDCNVDRWQDLEWSIKAIHIVAHNQTKWWFAKRFLHPDVVSIYDYIFILDEDLGVENFHSGRYILRVWNIFNVILKRFLILKFYVTV
;
A
#
# COMPACT_ATOMS: atom_id res chain seq x y z
N VAL A 1 -0.59 17.80 4.36
CA VAL A 1 -1.11 16.53 4.94
C VAL A 1 -0.71 15.32 4.07
N GLU A 2 -0.94 15.34 2.75
CA GLU A 2 -0.54 14.28 1.81
C GLU A 2 0.97 13.98 1.75
N HIS A 3 1.83 15.00 1.67
CA HIS A 3 3.29 14.83 1.65
C HIS A 3 3.83 14.05 2.86
N GLN A 4 3.16 14.11 4.02
CA GLN A 4 3.53 13.33 5.21
C GLN A 4 3.01 11.89 5.10
N SER A 5 1.84 11.66 4.49
CA SER A 5 1.31 10.32 4.20
C SER A 5 2.23 9.51 3.31
N HIS A 6 2.81 10.18 2.32
CA HIS A 6 3.74 9.65 1.33
C HIS A 6 5.07 9.25 1.99
N ARG A 7 5.52 10.06 2.96
CA ARG A 7 6.72 9.78 3.77
C ARG A 7 6.49 8.75 4.86
N ASN A 8 5.28 8.58 5.39
CA ASN A 8 5.02 7.60 6.45
C ASN A 8 5.14 6.14 5.97
N LEU A 9 5.06 5.90 4.66
CA LEU A 9 5.45 4.62 4.04
C LEU A 9 6.97 4.46 3.90
N LEU A 10 7.77 5.53 3.90
CA LEU A 10 9.25 5.44 3.92
C LEU A 10 9.76 4.73 5.16
N ALA A 11 9.00 4.70 6.26
CA ALA A 11 9.35 3.92 7.45
C ALA A 11 9.27 2.40 7.23
N ILE A 12 8.62 1.93 6.16
CA ILE A 12 8.66 0.53 5.71
C ILE A 12 9.98 0.26 4.96
N SER A 13 10.74 1.29 4.59
CA SER A 13 11.87 1.17 3.69
C SER A 13 13.12 0.51 4.29
N ALA A 14 13.85 -0.10 3.36
CA ALA A 14 15.03 -0.95 3.47
C ALA A 14 14.80 -2.39 3.99
N VAL A 15 14.22 -2.58 5.18
CA VAL A 15 14.30 -3.91 5.85
C VAL A 15 13.21 -4.90 5.39
N LEU A 16 12.01 -4.42 5.03
CA LEU A 16 10.85 -5.29 4.81
C LEU A 16 10.53 -5.60 3.33
N PHE A 17 11.10 -4.87 2.37
CA PHE A 17 10.69 -4.97 0.95
C PHE A 17 10.88 -6.35 0.29
N LYS A 18 11.67 -7.27 0.86
CA LYS A 18 11.75 -8.65 0.33
C LYS A 18 10.44 -9.43 0.49
N ASN A 19 9.64 -9.13 1.52
CA ASN A 19 8.46 -9.92 1.88
C ASN A 19 7.14 -9.20 1.62
N PHE A 20 7.19 -7.94 1.17
CA PHE A 20 6.03 -7.10 0.95
C PHE A 20 5.88 -6.77 -0.54
N THR A 21 4.70 -7.04 -1.08
CA THR A 21 4.25 -6.45 -2.34
C THR A 21 3.40 -5.22 -2.01
N VAL A 22 3.74 -4.08 -2.59
CA VAL A 22 2.96 -2.85 -2.47
C VAL A 22 2.27 -2.58 -3.79
N ILE A 23 0.96 -2.39 -3.74
CA ILE A 23 0.13 -1.99 -4.87
C ILE A 23 -0.45 -0.61 -4.58
N LEU A 24 -0.17 0.34 -5.46
CA LEU A 24 -0.72 1.69 -5.43
C LEU A 24 -1.80 1.82 -6.49
N PHE A 25 -2.99 2.17 -6.05
CA PHE A 25 -4.14 2.34 -6.92
C PHE A 25 -4.45 3.83 -7.14
N HIS A 26 -4.31 4.26 -8.40
CA HIS A 26 -4.50 5.63 -8.87
C HIS A 26 -5.81 5.72 -9.65
N TYR A 27 -6.89 6.09 -8.98
CA TYR A 27 -8.19 6.22 -9.65
C TYR A 27 -8.46 7.63 -10.20
N ASP A 28 -7.65 8.58 -9.78
CA ASP A 28 -7.50 9.94 -10.31
C ASP A 28 -6.60 10.00 -11.57
N CYS A 29 -5.99 8.88 -11.95
CA CYS A 29 -5.09 8.71 -13.09
C CYS A 29 -3.79 9.52 -13.03
N ASN A 30 -3.36 9.99 -11.85
CA ASN A 30 -2.14 10.79 -11.69
C ASN A 30 -0.99 10.00 -11.05
N VAL A 31 -0.27 9.23 -11.87
CA VAL A 31 0.83 8.38 -11.40
C VAL A 31 2.11 9.17 -11.09
N ASP A 32 2.34 10.26 -11.81
CA ASP A 32 3.63 10.96 -11.83
C ASP A 32 3.99 11.62 -10.50
N ARG A 33 2.99 11.94 -9.66
CA ARG A 33 3.20 12.51 -8.33
C ARG A 33 3.83 11.57 -7.30
N TRP A 34 4.06 10.31 -7.66
CA TRP A 34 4.74 9.32 -6.83
C TRP A 34 6.21 9.14 -7.19
N GLN A 35 6.65 9.67 -8.33
CA GLN A 35 7.98 9.40 -8.90
C GLN A 35 9.14 9.95 -8.05
N ASP A 36 8.86 10.93 -7.17
CA ASP A 36 9.84 11.50 -6.24
C ASP A 36 10.14 10.58 -5.03
N LEU A 37 9.35 9.51 -4.86
CA LEU A 37 9.52 8.54 -3.77
C LEU A 37 10.25 7.29 -4.27
N GLU A 38 11.48 7.07 -3.82
CA GLU A 38 12.31 5.94 -4.28
C GLU A 38 11.63 4.56 -4.11
N TRP A 39 10.80 4.39 -3.08
CA TRP A 39 10.09 3.14 -2.85
C TRP A 39 8.90 2.93 -3.81
N SER A 40 8.30 3.99 -4.35
CA SER A 40 7.17 3.88 -5.26
C SER A 40 7.62 3.20 -6.55
N ILE A 41 8.87 3.41 -6.98
CA ILE A 41 9.50 2.77 -8.15
C ILE A 41 9.43 1.23 -8.04
N LYS A 42 9.44 0.68 -6.83
CA LYS A 42 9.34 -0.77 -6.58
C LYS A 42 7.91 -1.26 -6.35
N ALA A 43 6.94 -0.35 -6.26
CA ALA A 43 5.53 -0.69 -6.11
C ALA A 43 4.91 -1.00 -7.47
N ILE A 44 3.82 -1.76 -7.45
CA ILE A 44 2.98 -1.99 -8.63
C ILE A 44 1.96 -0.85 -8.68
N HIS A 45 2.01 -0.06 -9.74
CA HIS A 45 1.06 1.03 -9.98
C HIS A 45 -0.08 0.52 -10.85
N ILE A 46 -1.32 0.68 -10.38
CA ILE A 46 -2.51 0.35 -11.17
C ILE A 46 -3.36 1.60 -11.30
N VAL A 47 -3.67 1.94 -12.55
CA VAL A 47 -4.57 3.03 -12.90
C VAL A 47 -5.91 2.42 -13.31
N ALA A 48 -7.02 2.91 -12.76
CA ALA A 48 -8.35 2.53 -13.23
C ALA A 48 -9.24 3.75 -13.38
N HIS A 49 -9.27 4.25 -14.61
CA HIS A 49 -10.10 5.37 -14.99
C HIS A 49 -11.59 5.08 -14.76
N ASN A 50 -12.30 6.02 -14.13
CA ASN A 50 -13.75 5.94 -13.86
C ASN A 50 -14.20 4.69 -13.07
N GLN A 51 -13.34 4.09 -12.24
CA GLN A 51 -13.73 3.01 -11.34
C GLN A 51 -13.65 3.48 -9.88
N THR A 52 -14.64 3.09 -9.06
CA THR A 52 -14.61 3.40 -7.63
C THR A 52 -13.66 2.44 -6.90
N LYS A 53 -12.99 2.92 -5.84
CA LYS A 53 -12.01 2.17 -5.04
C LYS A 53 -12.46 0.74 -4.73
N TRP A 54 -13.66 0.60 -4.17
CA TRP A 54 -14.22 -0.69 -3.73
C TRP A 54 -14.60 -1.61 -4.89
N TRP A 55 -15.06 -1.04 -6.01
CA TRP A 55 -15.39 -1.82 -7.19
C TRP A 55 -14.13 -2.44 -7.80
N PHE A 56 -13.03 -1.69 -7.81
CA PHE A 56 -11.75 -2.20 -8.22
C PHE A 56 -11.19 -3.26 -7.25
N ALA A 57 -11.21 -2.99 -5.94
CA ALA A 57 -10.73 -3.92 -4.92
C ALA A 57 -11.38 -5.31 -5.08
N LYS A 58 -12.70 -5.35 -5.30
CA LYS A 58 -13.45 -6.59 -5.50
C LYS A 58 -13.01 -7.40 -6.72
N ARG A 59 -12.59 -6.74 -7.80
CA ARG A 59 -12.13 -7.42 -9.03
C ARG A 59 -10.67 -7.84 -8.96
N PHE A 60 -9.84 -7.04 -8.29
CA PHE A 60 -8.40 -7.28 -8.26
C PHE A 60 -7.98 -8.22 -7.12
N LEU A 61 -8.68 -8.18 -5.99
CA LEU A 61 -8.46 -9.10 -4.86
C LEU A 61 -9.17 -10.44 -5.09
N HIS A 62 -9.06 -10.99 -6.30
CA HIS A 62 -9.55 -12.33 -6.59
C HIS A 62 -8.78 -13.36 -5.74
N PRO A 63 -9.43 -14.41 -5.19
CA PRO A 63 -8.76 -15.42 -4.37
C PRO A 63 -7.48 -15.99 -5.01
N ASP A 64 -7.49 -16.22 -6.31
CA ASP A 64 -6.32 -16.73 -7.04
C ASP A 64 -5.14 -15.76 -7.03
N VAL A 65 -5.39 -14.44 -6.99
CA VAL A 65 -4.35 -13.41 -6.92
C VAL A 65 -3.84 -13.25 -5.50
N VAL A 66 -4.74 -13.28 -4.52
CA VAL A 66 -4.38 -12.96 -3.14
C VAL A 66 -3.95 -14.15 -2.30
N SER A 67 -4.23 -15.38 -2.75
CA SER A 67 -3.90 -16.63 -2.05
C SER A 67 -2.40 -16.85 -1.83
N ILE A 68 -1.54 -16.16 -2.59
CA ILE A 68 -0.08 -16.21 -2.41
C ILE A 68 0.40 -15.35 -1.23
N TYR A 69 -0.48 -14.55 -0.63
CA TYR A 69 -0.18 -13.68 0.51
C TYR A 69 -0.85 -14.22 1.77
N ASP A 70 -0.09 -14.31 2.85
CA ASP A 70 -0.60 -14.72 4.16
C ASP A 70 -1.42 -13.61 4.82
N TYR A 71 -1.13 -12.35 4.47
CA TYR A 71 -1.80 -11.17 5.01
C TYR A 71 -1.98 -10.09 3.95
N ILE A 72 -3.13 -9.43 4.03
CA ILE A 72 -3.50 -8.32 3.16
C ILE A 72 -3.83 -7.12 4.05
N PHE A 73 -3.11 -6.03 3.86
CA PHE A 73 -3.46 -4.73 4.44
C PHE A 73 -4.11 -3.87 3.38
N ILE A 74 -5.33 -3.39 3.68
CA ILE A 74 -6.03 -2.42 2.84
C ILE A 74 -5.96 -1.07 3.55
N LEU A 75 -5.28 -0.11 2.94
CA LEU A 75 -5.09 1.23 3.48
C LEU A 75 -5.83 2.24 2.59
N ASP A 76 -6.80 2.94 3.18
CA ASP A 76 -7.49 4.04 2.51
C ASP A 76 -6.70 5.35 2.64
N GLU A 77 -6.95 6.31 1.75
CA GLU A 77 -6.36 7.65 1.79
C GLU A 77 -6.86 8.47 2.99
N ASP A 78 -8.10 8.21 3.43
CA ASP A 78 -8.75 8.89 4.55
C ASP A 78 -8.16 8.51 5.92
N LEU A 79 -7.19 7.59 5.95
CA LEU A 79 -6.39 7.31 7.14
C LEU A 79 -5.53 8.53 7.48
N GLY A 80 -6.13 9.46 8.22
CA GLY A 80 -5.54 10.73 8.64
C GLY A 80 -4.15 10.53 9.24
N VAL A 81 -3.15 11.10 8.58
CA VAL A 81 -1.73 10.97 8.95
C VAL A 81 -1.34 11.61 10.26
N GLU A 82 -2.20 12.50 10.77
CA GLU A 82 -1.99 13.19 12.04
C GLU A 82 -2.09 12.21 13.21
N ASN A 83 -2.97 11.20 13.10
CA ASN A 83 -3.22 10.21 14.16
C ASN A 83 -2.73 8.80 13.81
N PHE A 84 -2.44 8.52 12.53
CA PHE A 84 -2.07 7.19 12.07
C PHE A 84 -0.73 7.15 11.34
N HIS A 85 0.16 6.27 11.81
CA HIS A 85 1.44 5.98 11.16
C HIS A 85 1.47 4.54 10.67
N SER A 86 1.13 4.35 9.39
CA SER A 86 1.04 3.03 8.74
C SER A 86 2.28 2.16 8.92
N GLY A 87 3.48 2.73 8.74
CA GLY A 87 4.74 2.00 8.94
C GLY A 87 4.90 1.43 10.36
N ARG A 88 4.56 2.21 11.41
CA ARG A 88 4.61 1.74 12.80
C ARG A 88 3.56 0.67 13.09
N TYR A 89 2.36 0.81 12.53
CA TYR A 89 1.31 -0.20 12.65
C TYR A 89 1.76 -1.53 12.04
N ILE A 90 2.25 -1.51 10.80
CA ILE A 90 2.72 -2.71 10.09
C ILE A 90 3.90 -3.35 10.83
N LEU A 91 4.88 -2.56 11.29
CA LEU A 91 6.00 -3.06 12.09
C LEU A 91 5.53 -3.72 13.40
N ARG A 92 4.55 -3.13 14.08
CA ARG A 92 4.01 -3.71 15.32
C ARG A 92 3.29 -5.03 15.06
N VAL A 93 2.50 -5.09 13.99
CA VAL A 93 1.85 -6.33 13.54
C VAL A 93 2.90 -7.38 13.17
N TRP A 94 3.92 -7.01 12.40
CA TRP A 94 5.03 -7.89 12.02
C TRP A 94 5.73 -8.52 13.22
N ASN A 95 6.08 -7.71 14.22
CA ASN A 95 6.79 -8.18 15.42
C ASN A 95 5.96 -9.13 16.29
N ILE A 96 4.62 -9.02 16.27
CA ILE A 96 3.74 -9.96 16.98
C ILE A 96 3.80 -11.36 16.37
N PHE A 97 3.95 -11.45 15.06
CA PHE A 97 3.79 -12.70 14.33
C PHE A 97 5.11 -13.49 14.11
N ASN A 98 6.24 -13.01 14.63
CA ASN A 98 7.59 -13.63 14.58
C ASN A 98 7.91 -14.25 13.19
N VAL A 99 7.90 -13.39 12.16
CA VAL A 99 7.63 -13.78 10.78
C VAL A 99 8.89 -13.90 9.93
N ILE A 100 9.35 -15.12 9.64
CA ILE A 100 10.53 -15.32 8.77
C ILE A 100 10.12 -15.66 7.31
N LEU A 101 8.92 -16.21 7.08
CA LEU A 101 8.52 -16.76 5.77
C LEU A 101 7.20 -16.24 5.17
N LYS A 102 6.51 -15.27 5.79
CA LYS A 102 5.20 -14.86 5.30
C LYS A 102 5.27 -13.73 4.28
N ARG A 103 4.33 -13.76 3.32
CA ARG A 103 4.16 -12.80 2.24
C ARG A 103 3.03 -11.84 2.56
N PHE A 104 3.28 -10.55 2.38
CA PHE A 104 2.32 -9.50 2.70
C PHE A 104 1.97 -8.69 1.46
N LEU A 105 0.68 -8.42 1.28
CA LEU A 105 0.17 -7.48 0.30
C LEU A 105 -0.29 -6.21 0.99
N ILE A 106 0.19 -5.06 0.54
CA ILE A 106 -0.35 -3.76 0.92
C ILE A 106 -1.06 -3.18 -0.29
N LEU A 107 -2.37 -3.01 -0.20
CA LEU A 107 -3.18 -2.29 -1.17
C LEU A 107 -3.46 -0.89 -0.64
N LYS A 108 -3.10 0.13 -1.41
CA LYS A 108 -3.32 1.52 -1.02
C LYS A 108 -4.06 2.31 -2.08
N PHE A 109 -5.10 3.04 -1.67
CA PHE A 109 -5.92 3.90 -2.50
C PHE A 109 -5.51 5.37 -2.34
N TYR A 110 -5.51 6.13 -3.44
CA TYR A 110 -5.18 7.56 -3.42
C TYR A 110 -5.97 8.38 -4.46
N VAL A 111 -6.40 9.58 -4.03
CA VAL A 111 -6.57 10.77 -4.88
C VAL A 111 -5.29 11.58 -4.78
N THR A 112 -4.82 12.08 -5.92
CA THR A 112 -3.90 13.20 -5.99
C THR A 112 -4.73 14.46 -6.14
N VAL A 113 -4.90 15.23 -5.06
CA VAL A 113 -5.47 16.58 -5.15
C VAL A 113 -4.36 17.60 -5.46
#